data_AF-A0A9J7ZLR3-F1
#
_entry.id   AF-A0A9J7ZLR3-F1
#
_cell.length_a   1.000
_cell.length_b   1.000
_cell.length_c   1.000
_cell.angle_alpha   90.00
_cell.angle_beta   90.00
_cell.angle_gamma   90.00
#
_symmetry.space_group_name_H-M   'P 1'
#
loop_
_entity.id
_entity.type
_entity.pdbx_description
1 polymer ?
#
loop_
_entity_poly.entity_id
_entity_poly.type
_entity_poly.pdbx_seq_one_letter_code
_entity_poly.pdbx_strand_id
1 'polypeptide(L)'
;MLFTYVSCNPFKWTNLISFEFSLTITGLSEEQKADMTQLEIAMTQEFVGQQLIILVGCLDTSEEGGRKRMVAVLQEILVMPKTPTSLIGLLVEKLIGLLRDETQKIQMVAEIISDVREPILPISAPVDENEKRRKQLAEVRVQIMEAKQNLEECISCQDFSRAAVLKDSISQLEELKNQLTLEASQPADSIKEQRVEKSDPETLLKCLTMCAELFKQINIKRGICPTMNALIESLILPSVSNPNPAVRNMAVICLGTAALHSKDLANTHLVLLLQITQLDEPKIRISALRALIDQLLLNGLNILQDKSAPISQAPDSPDNSNGQPEQQTEEESTVQSILKMLSEFLDSEICELRTETAEGLAKLMYCGRILSPKLLSRLVLLWYNPVTEDDQRLRHCLGVFLQLYSRASRTNQECVEESFLPTMRTLFNAPVTSPLSEVDASNVAELFVELTRPSALVQPAAIQAVSVHDSLAVRICNEILRDVSAPEVRLYCKTLSWLEINTEPGPANSELQLLLKDILQVLT
;
A
#
# COMPACT_ATOMS: atom_id res chain seq x y z
N MET A 1 -15.56 -5.29 36.51
CA MET A 1 -14.47 -5.56 37.47
C MET A 1 -13.08 -5.48 36.84
N LEU A 2 -12.89 -5.85 35.56
CA LEU A 2 -11.64 -5.56 34.82
C LEU A 2 -11.37 -4.06 34.63
N PHE A 3 -12.40 -3.26 34.29
CA PHE A 3 -12.25 -1.81 34.09
C PHE A 3 -11.61 -1.11 35.30
N THR A 4 -12.13 -1.33 36.51
CA THR A 4 -11.59 -0.73 37.75
C THR A 4 -10.24 -1.29 38.20
N TYR A 5 -9.88 -2.52 37.81
CA TYR A 5 -8.58 -3.13 38.17
C TYR A 5 -7.43 -2.65 37.29
N VAL A 6 -7.77 -2.20 36.08
CA VAL A 6 -6.85 -1.83 35.00
C VAL A 6 -6.58 -0.31 34.97
N SER A 7 -7.50 0.51 35.51
CA SER A 7 -7.39 1.98 35.55
C SER A 7 -6.28 2.53 36.44
N CYS A 8 -5.68 1.74 37.35
CA CYS A 8 -4.78 2.28 38.37
C CYS A 8 -3.30 1.85 38.27
N ASN A 9 -2.89 0.99 37.33
CA ASN A 9 -1.47 0.58 37.29
C ASN A 9 -0.95 0.11 35.91
N PRO A 10 -0.21 0.96 35.15
CA PRO A 10 0.40 0.58 33.87
C PRO A 10 1.48 -0.52 33.97
N PHE A 11 2.05 -0.77 35.16
CA PHE A 11 2.94 -1.93 35.38
C PHE A 11 2.22 -3.28 35.30
N LYS A 12 0.89 -3.30 35.50
CA LYS A 12 0.09 -4.50 35.26
C LYS A 12 -0.21 -4.69 33.78
N TRP A 13 -0.22 -3.63 32.97
CA TRP A 13 -0.42 -3.72 31.52
C TRP A 13 0.78 -4.35 30.81
N THR A 14 2.01 -3.93 31.14
CA THR A 14 3.22 -4.58 30.59
C THR A 14 3.28 -6.05 30.94
N ASN A 15 2.91 -6.44 32.16
CA ASN A 15 2.88 -7.84 32.55
C ASN A 15 1.70 -8.61 31.96
N LEU A 16 0.51 -8.02 31.82
CA LEU A 16 -0.64 -8.69 31.16
C LEU A 16 -0.33 -8.93 29.68
N ILE A 17 0.16 -7.90 28.99
CA ILE A 17 0.49 -7.95 27.57
C ILE A 17 1.73 -8.83 27.37
N SER A 18 2.80 -8.69 28.15
CA SER A 18 3.99 -9.57 28.04
C SER A 18 3.65 -11.03 28.32
N PHE A 19 2.74 -11.32 29.25
CA PHE A 19 2.28 -12.68 29.55
C PHE A 19 1.38 -13.25 28.44
N GLU A 20 0.44 -12.47 27.90
CA GLU A 20 -0.41 -12.89 26.76
C GLU A 20 0.37 -13.00 25.45
N PHE A 21 1.45 -12.24 25.27
CA PHE A 21 2.29 -12.31 24.06
C PHE A 21 3.35 -13.43 24.12
N SER A 22 3.39 -14.23 25.19
CA SER A 22 4.31 -15.37 25.28
C SER A 22 3.91 -16.55 24.39
N LEU A 23 2.64 -16.61 23.95
CA LEU A 23 2.06 -17.63 23.06
C LEU A 23 1.41 -16.99 21.81
N THR A 24 2.20 -16.27 21.04
CA THR A 24 1.77 -15.71 19.75
C THR A 24 1.91 -16.73 18.63
N ILE A 25 1.09 -16.63 17.57
CA ILE A 25 1.12 -17.58 16.44
C ILE A 25 2.50 -17.61 15.76
N THR A 26 3.21 -16.48 15.78
CA THR A 26 4.58 -16.32 15.28
C THR A 26 5.62 -17.08 16.11
N GLY A 27 5.31 -17.40 17.38
CA GLY A 27 6.18 -18.15 18.28
C GLY A 27 5.99 -19.68 18.26
N LEU A 28 4.95 -20.19 17.59
CA LEU A 28 4.63 -21.62 17.54
C LEU A 28 5.51 -22.34 16.50
N SER A 29 6.04 -23.53 16.86
CA SER A 29 6.70 -24.41 15.90
C SER A 29 5.70 -24.98 14.87
N GLU A 30 6.18 -25.49 13.73
CA GLU A 30 5.34 -26.15 12.72
C GLU A 30 4.46 -27.27 13.32
N GLU A 31 5.00 -28.03 14.29
CA GLU A 31 4.28 -29.08 15.01
C GLU A 31 3.18 -28.52 15.92
N GLN A 32 3.41 -27.37 16.56
CA GLN A 32 2.42 -26.70 17.40
C GLN A 32 1.34 -25.99 16.59
N LYS A 33 1.66 -25.50 15.39
CA LYS A 33 0.66 -24.97 14.46
C LYS A 33 -0.28 -26.06 13.92
N ALA A 34 0.19 -27.31 13.86
CA ALA A 34 -0.63 -28.46 13.48
C ALA A 34 -1.57 -28.93 14.61
N ASP A 35 -1.28 -28.59 15.87
CA ASP A 35 -2.19 -28.81 16.99
C ASP A 35 -3.25 -27.71 17.05
N MET A 36 -4.47 -28.05 16.61
CA MET A 36 -5.63 -27.15 16.58
C MET A 36 -5.89 -26.49 17.94
N THR A 37 -5.63 -27.19 19.05
CA THR A 37 -5.85 -26.65 20.40
C THR A 37 -4.89 -25.51 20.72
N GLN A 38 -3.60 -25.68 20.38
CA GLN A 38 -2.59 -24.64 20.62
C GLN A 38 -2.78 -23.46 19.69
N LEU A 39 -3.18 -23.71 18.45
CA LEU A 39 -3.51 -22.66 17.50
C LEU A 39 -4.72 -21.84 17.97
N GLU A 40 -5.79 -22.48 18.45
CA GLU A 40 -6.98 -21.79 18.97
C GLU A 40 -6.65 -20.93 20.21
N ILE A 41 -5.81 -21.44 21.12
CA ILE A 41 -5.34 -20.67 22.29
C ILE A 41 -4.56 -19.43 21.83
N ALA A 42 -3.61 -19.59 20.90
CA ALA A 42 -2.81 -18.48 20.38
C ALA A 42 -3.68 -17.44 19.66
N MET A 43 -4.64 -17.88 18.83
CA MET A 43 -5.62 -16.99 18.17
C MET A 43 -6.48 -16.23 19.18
N THR A 44 -6.92 -16.91 20.25
CA THR A 44 -7.70 -16.29 21.33
C THR A 44 -6.89 -15.23 22.07
N GLN A 45 -5.61 -15.52 22.36
CA GLN A 45 -4.71 -14.56 23.00
C GLN A 45 -4.42 -13.36 22.09
N GLU A 46 -4.19 -13.58 20.79
CA GLU A 46 -4.05 -12.48 19.84
C GLU A 46 -5.31 -11.62 19.78
N PHE A 47 -6.50 -12.23 19.76
CA PHE A 47 -7.76 -11.51 19.77
C PHE A 47 -7.94 -10.68 21.05
N VAL A 48 -7.69 -11.26 22.23
CA VAL A 48 -7.76 -10.53 23.50
C VAL A 48 -6.74 -9.38 23.52
N GLY A 49 -5.52 -9.61 23.02
CA GLY A 49 -4.51 -8.59 22.81
C GLY A 49 -5.00 -7.43 21.94
N GLN A 50 -5.69 -7.70 20.82
CA GLN A 50 -6.31 -6.67 19.97
C GLN A 50 -7.31 -5.83 20.78
N GLN A 51 -8.20 -6.47 21.54
CA GLN A 51 -9.22 -5.75 22.31
C GLN A 51 -8.59 -4.87 23.39
N LEU A 52 -7.55 -5.35 24.07
CA LEU A 52 -6.79 -4.59 25.05
C LEU A 52 -6.10 -3.37 24.44
N ILE A 53 -5.52 -3.51 23.25
CA ILE A 53 -4.90 -2.39 22.52
C ILE A 53 -5.97 -1.36 22.12
N ILE A 54 -7.14 -1.79 21.63
CA ILE A 54 -8.23 -0.88 21.26
C ILE A 54 -8.69 -0.06 22.47
N LEU A 55 -8.78 -0.67 23.66
CA LEU A 55 -9.16 0.01 24.90
C LEU A 55 -8.20 1.13 25.32
N VAL A 56 -6.97 1.16 24.82
CA VAL A 56 -6.04 2.30 25.04
C VAL A 56 -6.67 3.61 24.58
N GLY A 57 -7.48 3.59 23.51
CA GLY A 57 -8.21 4.76 23.03
C GLY A 57 -9.31 5.27 23.97
N CYS A 58 -9.71 4.48 24.96
CA CYS A 58 -10.70 4.84 25.98
C CYS A 58 -10.08 5.32 27.29
N LEU A 59 -8.75 5.34 27.40
CA LEU A 59 -8.06 5.81 28.59
C LEU A 59 -8.08 7.34 28.65
N ASP A 60 -8.12 7.88 29.86
CA ASP A 60 -7.97 9.31 30.07
C ASP A 60 -6.51 9.73 29.81
N THR A 61 -6.25 10.28 28.63
CA THR A 61 -4.93 10.76 28.22
C THR A 61 -4.69 12.23 28.59
N SER A 62 -5.57 12.84 29.41
CA SER A 62 -5.36 14.20 29.91
C SER A 62 -4.18 14.29 30.88
N GLU A 63 -3.92 13.22 31.64
CA GLU A 63 -2.77 13.12 32.52
C GLU A 63 -1.48 12.86 31.72
N GLU A 64 -0.56 13.82 31.75
CA GLU A 64 0.73 13.74 31.06
C GLU A 64 1.59 12.54 31.52
N GLY A 65 1.55 12.21 32.81
CA GLY A 65 2.28 11.08 33.37
C GLY A 65 1.77 9.74 32.84
N GLY A 66 0.44 9.56 32.81
CA GLY A 66 -0.21 8.37 32.25
C GLY A 66 0.10 8.19 30.77
N ARG A 67 0.00 9.29 30.00
CA ARG A 67 0.31 9.32 28.56
C ARG A 67 1.75 8.87 28.27
N LYS A 68 2.75 9.43 28.95
CA LYS A 68 4.16 9.05 28.77
C LYS A 68 4.44 7.60 29.11
N ARG A 69 3.84 7.09 30.20
CA ARG A 69 3.96 5.67 30.58
C ARG A 69 3.35 4.77 29.51
N MET A 70 2.17 5.10 29.01
CA MET A 70 1.52 4.31 27.95
C MET A 70 2.35 4.29 26.66
N VAL A 71 2.89 5.44 26.27
CA VAL A 71 3.83 5.54 25.13
C VAL A 71 5.03 4.60 25.30
N ALA A 72 5.64 4.57 26.50
CA ALA A 72 6.76 3.67 26.79
C ALA A 72 6.36 2.18 26.71
N VAL A 73 5.18 1.81 27.23
CA VAL A 73 4.68 0.43 27.13
C VAL A 73 4.46 0.01 25.68
N LEU A 74 3.84 0.88 24.86
CA LEU A 74 3.61 0.59 23.44
C LEU A 74 4.92 0.47 22.66
N GLN A 75 5.92 1.30 22.97
CA GLN A 75 7.27 1.19 22.40
C GLN A 75 7.92 -0.16 22.75
N GLU A 76 7.91 -0.55 24.03
CA GLU A 76 8.47 -1.82 24.48
C GLU A 76 7.84 -2.99 23.70
N ILE A 77 6.51 -3.00 23.56
CA ILE A 77 5.79 -4.04 22.82
C ILE A 77 6.15 -4.05 21.33
N LEU A 78 6.33 -2.88 20.73
CA LEU A 78 6.75 -2.76 19.34
C LEU A 78 8.21 -3.14 19.11
N VAL A 79 9.09 -3.05 20.10
CA VAL A 79 10.49 -3.49 19.98
C VAL A 79 10.63 -5.01 20.14
N MET A 80 9.72 -5.68 20.87
CA MET A 80 9.80 -7.13 21.08
C MET A 80 9.87 -7.93 19.76
N PRO A 81 10.77 -8.92 19.59
CA PRO A 81 10.92 -9.63 18.32
C PRO A 81 9.69 -10.47 17.93
N LYS A 82 8.92 -10.96 18.92
CA LYS A 82 7.80 -11.90 18.71
C LYS A 82 6.42 -11.24 18.58
N THR A 83 6.35 -9.92 18.40
CA THR A 83 5.07 -9.21 18.21
C THR A 83 4.40 -9.67 16.91
N PRO A 84 3.18 -10.21 16.94
CA PRO A 84 2.49 -10.69 15.74
C PRO A 84 2.09 -9.52 14.85
N THR A 85 2.17 -9.71 13.54
CA THR A 85 1.95 -8.65 12.53
C THR A 85 0.54 -8.07 12.58
N SER A 86 -0.44 -8.87 13.00
CA SER A 86 -1.85 -8.48 13.18
C SER A 86 -2.02 -7.32 14.18
N LEU A 87 -1.11 -7.18 15.15
CA LEU A 87 -1.21 -6.18 16.22
C LEU A 87 -0.42 -4.91 15.93
N ILE A 88 0.57 -4.98 15.02
CA ILE A 88 1.52 -3.88 14.77
C ILE A 88 0.79 -2.62 14.31
N GLY A 89 -0.14 -2.73 13.35
CA GLY A 89 -0.92 -1.59 12.88
C GLY A 89 -1.69 -0.89 14.01
N LEU A 90 -2.40 -1.67 14.83
CA LEU A 90 -3.15 -1.13 15.97
C LEU A 90 -2.24 -0.49 17.03
N LEU A 91 -1.10 -1.13 17.33
CA LEU A 91 -0.13 -0.60 18.29
C LEU A 91 0.44 0.74 17.82
N VAL A 92 0.83 0.85 16.55
CA VAL A 92 1.35 2.09 15.97
C VAL A 92 0.25 3.15 15.92
N GLU A 93 -0.99 2.79 15.58
CA GLU A 93 -2.12 3.72 15.60
C GLU A 93 -2.33 4.32 16.99
N LYS A 94 -2.34 3.49 18.04
CA LYS A 94 -2.50 4.00 19.39
C LYS A 94 -1.28 4.78 19.86
N LEU A 95 -0.06 4.37 19.50
CA LEU A 95 1.16 5.11 19.81
C LEU A 95 1.13 6.53 19.20
N ILE A 96 0.81 6.63 17.90
CA ILE A 96 0.74 7.91 17.19
C ILE A 96 -0.38 8.78 17.75
N GLY A 97 -1.55 8.21 18.07
CA GLY A 97 -2.67 8.94 18.68
C GLY A 97 -2.33 9.60 20.03
N LEU A 98 -1.38 9.05 20.79
CA LEU A 98 -0.92 9.61 22.06
C LEU A 98 0.10 10.76 21.89
N LEU A 99 0.74 10.86 20.73
CA LEU A 99 1.73 11.89 20.42
C LEU A 99 1.05 13.12 19.82
N ARG A 100 1.45 14.32 20.26
CA ARG A 100 0.81 15.58 19.83
C ARG A 100 1.40 16.12 18.53
N ASP A 101 2.73 16.07 18.41
CA ASP A 101 3.47 16.66 17.29
C ASP A 101 3.79 15.62 16.20
N GLU A 102 3.66 16.02 14.93
CA GLU A 102 3.95 15.17 13.76
C GLU A 102 5.42 14.82 13.65
N THR A 103 6.32 15.73 14.03
CA THR A 103 7.75 15.45 14.00
C THR A 103 8.13 14.41 15.06
N GLN A 104 7.56 14.53 16.28
CA GLN A 104 7.69 13.49 17.32
C GLN A 104 7.13 12.14 16.87
N LYS A 105 5.97 12.11 16.21
CA LYS A 105 5.38 10.86 15.67
C LYS A 105 6.35 10.16 14.71
N ILE A 106 6.89 10.90 13.75
CA ILE A 106 7.81 10.38 12.73
C ILE A 106 9.11 9.90 13.38
N GLN A 107 9.70 10.73 14.24
CA GLN A 107 10.96 10.40 14.90
C GLN A 107 10.82 9.15 15.77
N MET A 108 9.72 9.06 16.53
CA MET A 108 9.46 7.92 17.40
C MET A 108 9.37 6.60 16.63
N VAL A 109 8.58 6.59 15.54
CA VAL A 109 8.44 5.38 14.73
C VAL A 109 9.74 5.02 14.02
N ALA A 110 10.50 6.01 13.55
CA ALA A 110 11.80 5.79 12.93
C ALA A 110 12.83 5.19 13.92
N GLU A 111 12.83 5.65 15.18
CA GLU A 111 13.66 5.09 16.25
C GLU A 111 13.30 3.63 16.54
N ILE A 112 12.00 3.33 16.71
CA ILE A 112 11.54 1.95 16.92
C ILE A 112 11.92 1.04 15.75
N ILE A 113 11.79 1.52 14.51
CA ILE A 113 12.22 0.76 13.32
C ILE A 113 13.72 0.51 13.36
N SER A 114 14.51 1.51 13.73
CA SER A 114 15.96 1.37 13.88
C SER A 114 16.31 0.34 14.95
N ASP A 115 15.65 0.36 16.11
CA ASP A 115 15.90 -0.58 17.21
C ASP A 115 15.54 -2.03 16.84
N VAL A 116 14.47 -2.20 16.06
CA VAL A 116 14.03 -3.52 15.58
C VAL A 116 14.95 -4.06 14.48
N ARG A 117 15.40 -3.19 13.56
CA ARG A 117 16.24 -3.57 12.42
C ARG A 117 17.72 -3.73 12.79
N GLU A 118 18.22 -2.90 13.69
CA GLU A 118 19.61 -2.85 14.15
C GLU A 118 19.69 -3.07 15.68
N PRO A 119 19.25 -4.24 16.20
CA PRO A 119 19.31 -4.47 17.63
C PRO A 119 20.75 -4.46 18.13
N ILE A 120 21.01 -3.76 19.23
CA ILE A 120 22.32 -3.71 19.87
C ILE A 120 22.61 -5.09 20.46
N LEU A 121 23.43 -5.87 19.76
CA LEU A 121 23.94 -7.12 20.28
C LEU A 121 25.21 -6.81 21.08
N PRO A 122 25.27 -7.14 22.38
CA PRO A 122 26.56 -7.16 23.07
C PRO A 122 27.41 -8.23 22.38
N ILE A 123 28.57 -7.84 21.84
CA ILE A 123 29.56 -8.81 21.38
C ILE A 123 29.95 -9.63 22.61
N SER A 124 29.45 -10.85 22.72
CA SER A 124 30.13 -11.85 23.52
C SER A 124 31.48 -12.03 22.84
N ALA A 125 32.54 -11.41 23.37
CA ALA A 125 33.89 -11.87 23.07
C ALA A 125 33.85 -13.41 23.21
N PRO A 126 34.32 -14.20 22.22
CA PRO A 126 34.21 -15.64 22.31
C PRO A 126 34.88 -16.05 23.62
N VAL A 127 34.08 -16.53 24.57
CA VAL A 127 34.53 -16.96 25.91
C VAL A 127 35.72 -17.91 25.78
N ASP A 128 35.76 -18.65 24.68
CA ASP A 128 36.79 -19.59 24.26
C ASP A 128 38.20 -18.96 24.07
N GLU A 129 38.31 -17.72 23.56
CA GLU A 129 39.62 -17.06 23.39
C GLU A 129 40.22 -16.59 24.73
N ASN A 130 39.39 -16.06 25.63
CA ASN A 130 39.83 -15.69 26.97
C ASN A 130 40.11 -16.91 27.85
N GLU A 131 39.37 -18.00 27.67
CA GLU A 131 39.64 -19.27 28.34
C GLU A 131 40.94 -19.92 27.85
N LYS A 132 41.20 -19.89 26.53
CA LYS A 132 42.49 -20.32 25.95
C LYS A 132 43.66 -19.50 26.47
N ARG A 133 43.54 -18.17 26.52
CA ARG A 133 44.58 -17.29 27.08
C ARG A 133 44.84 -17.57 28.57
N ARG A 134 43.79 -17.83 29.36
CA ARG A 134 43.93 -18.22 30.78
C ARG A 134 44.60 -19.58 30.94
N LYS A 135 44.26 -20.56 30.09
CA LYS A 135 44.89 -21.89 30.08
C LYS A 135 46.39 -21.78 29.72
N GLN A 136 46.74 -21.01 28.69
CA GLN A 136 48.13 -20.77 28.29
C GLN A 136 48.94 -20.09 29.41
N LEU A 137 48.38 -19.07 30.09
CA LEU A 137 49.06 -18.40 31.21
C LEU A 137 49.25 -19.35 32.41
N ALA A 138 48.30 -20.23 32.68
CA ALA A 138 48.41 -21.24 33.74
C ALA A 138 49.48 -22.29 33.42
N GLU A 139 49.54 -22.75 32.17
CA GLU A 139 50.51 -23.73 31.69
C GLU A 139 51.95 -23.20 31.79
N VAL A 140 52.19 -21.96 31.35
CA VAL A 140 53.51 -21.30 31.46
C VAL A 140 53.92 -21.14 32.93
N ARG A 141 52.99 -20.87 33.85
CA ARG A 141 53.29 -20.79 35.29
C ARG A 141 53.72 -22.13 35.88
N VAL A 142 53.09 -23.22 35.44
CA VAL A 142 53.45 -24.58 35.87
C VAL A 142 54.85 -24.93 35.36
N GLN A 143 55.14 -24.67 34.08
CA GLN A 143 56.47 -24.91 33.50
C GLN A 143 57.59 -24.12 34.20
N ILE A 144 57.32 -22.86 34.60
CA ILE A 144 58.27 -22.08 35.42
C ILE A 144 58.51 -22.75 36.78
N MET A 145 57.47 -23.29 37.42
CA MET A 145 57.60 -23.91 38.73
C MET A 145 58.39 -25.22 38.65
N GLU A 146 58.10 -26.06 37.64
CA GLU A 146 58.85 -27.29 37.36
C GLU A 146 60.32 -27.00 37.02
N ALA A 147 60.58 -26.01 36.17
CA ALA A 147 61.95 -25.62 35.81
C ALA A 147 62.74 -25.08 37.01
N LYS A 148 62.09 -24.33 37.92
CA LYS A 148 62.70 -23.84 39.18
C LYS A 148 63.01 -24.98 40.15
N GLN A 149 62.12 -25.96 40.27
CA GLN A 149 62.36 -27.14 41.10
C GLN A 149 63.51 -28.00 40.56
N ASN A 150 63.53 -28.24 39.23
CA ASN A 150 64.64 -28.95 38.57
C ASN A 150 65.98 -28.22 38.70
N LEU A 151 65.95 -26.88 38.72
CA LEU A 151 67.14 -26.07 38.96
C LEU A 151 67.66 -26.27 40.38
N GLU A 152 66.78 -26.28 41.38
CA GLU A 152 67.13 -26.50 42.79
C GLU A 152 67.73 -27.91 43.01
N GLU A 153 67.16 -28.93 42.34
CA GLU A 153 67.72 -30.28 42.32
C GLU A 153 69.11 -30.33 41.66
N CYS A 154 69.30 -29.68 40.50
CA CYS A 154 70.61 -29.62 39.83
C CYS A 154 71.67 -28.90 40.67
N ILE A 155 71.28 -27.84 41.39
CA ILE A 155 72.16 -27.13 42.34
C ILE A 155 72.55 -28.05 43.51
N SER A 156 71.61 -28.85 44.02
CA SER A 156 71.87 -29.83 45.09
C SER A 156 72.84 -30.94 44.65
N CYS A 157 72.80 -31.34 43.37
CA CYS A 157 73.67 -32.36 42.79
C CYS A 157 75.00 -31.82 42.21
N GLN A 158 75.30 -30.51 42.37
CA GLN A 158 76.48 -29.83 41.80
C GLN A 158 76.62 -29.93 40.27
N ASP A 159 75.52 -30.12 39.54
CA ASP A 159 75.51 -30.11 38.07
C ASP A 159 75.30 -28.69 37.55
N PHE A 160 76.40 -27.93 37.55
CA PHE A 160 76.39 -26.52 37.13
C PHE A 160 76.16 -26.33 35.63
N SER A 161 76.46 -27.34 34.82
CA SER A 161 76.17 -27.34 33.38
C SER A 161 74.68 -27.33 33.08
N ARG A 162 73.92 -28.23 33.72
CA ARG A 162 72.45 -28.30 33.54
C ARG A 162 71.74 -27.15 34.24
N ALA A 163 72.27 -26.68 35.37
CA ALA A 163 71.73 -25.52 36.07
C ALA A 163 71.78 -24.23 35.21
N ALA A 164 72.84 -24.02 34.43
CA ALA A 164 72.95 -22.86 33.53
C ALA A 164 71.86 -22.88 32.44
N VAL A 165 71.63 -24.03 31.79
CA VAL A 165 70.60 -24.20 30.75
C VAL A 165 69.18 -23.98 31.30
N LEU A 166 68.90 -24.50 32.50
CA LEU A 166 67.61 -24.29 33.17
C LEU A 166 67.38 -22.83 33.54
N LYS A 167 68.43 -22.09 33.94
CA LYS A 167 68.34 -20.66 34.25
C LYS A 167 67.97 -19.83 33.02
N ASP A 168 68.55 -20.15 31.85
CA ASP A 168 68.21 -19.48 30.59
C ASP A 168 66.76 -19.79 30.17
N SER A 169 66.30 -21.03 30.33
CA SER A 169 64.92 -21.43 30.05
C SER A 169 63.91 -20.75 30.96
N ILE A 170 64.20 -20.59 32.26
CA ILE A 170 63.36 -19.85 33.20
C ILE A 170 63.25 -18.37 32.78
N SER A 171 64.36 -17.76 32.34
CA SER A 171 64.33 -16.36 31.87
C SER A 171 63.42 -16.18 30.66
N GLN A 172 63.45 -17.11 29.70
CA GLN A 172 62.57 -17.09 28.52
C GLN A 172 61.10 -17.29 28.88
N LEU A 173 60.80 -18.22 29.81
CA LEU A 173 59.43 -18.45 30.28
C LEU A 173 58.89 -17.27 31.11
N GLU A 174 59.74 -16.59 31.88
CA GLU A 174 59.37 -15.37 32.61
C GLU A 174 59.10 -14.19 31.65
N GLU A 175 59.87 -14.08 30.56
CA GLU A 175 59.63 -13.09 29.51
C GLU A 175 58.30 -13.36 28.78
N LEU A 176 58.03 -14.61 28.42
CA LEU A 176 56.78 -15.04 27.79
C LEU A 176 55.57 -14.83 28.71
N LYS A 177 55.71 -15.13 30.01
CA LYS A 177 54.70 -14.81 31.03
C LYS A 177 54.43 -13.31 31.11
N ASN A 178 55.46 -12.48 31.06
CA ASN A 178 55.32 -11.02 31.14
C ASN A 178 54.62 -10.47 29.89
N GLN A 179 54.94 -10.99 28.70
CA GLN A 179 54.24 -10.66 27.44
C GLN A 179 52.74 -11.02 27.50
N LEU A 180 52.42 -12.26 27.87
CA LEU A 180 51.02 -12.72 28.04
C LEU A 180 50.26 -11.93 29.12
N THR A 181 50.95 -11.47 30.16
CA THR A 181 50.34 -10.66 31.24
C THR A 181 50.09 -9.22 30.78
N LEU A 182 51.00 -8.63 29.99
CA LEU A 182 50.84 -7.31 29.37
C LEU A 182 49.71 -7.29 28.33
N GLU A 183 49.60 -8.34 27.52
CA GLU A 183 48.49 -8.53 26.58
C GLU A 183 47.14 -8.70 27.31
N ALA A 184 47.14 -9.34 28.49
CA ALA A 184 45.95 -9.49 29.33
C ALA A 184 45.58 -8.25 30.15
N SER A 185 46.49 -7.27 30.27
CA SER A 185 46.29 -6.04 31.06
C SER A 185 46.08 -4.78 30.21
N GLN A 186 46.04 -4.92 28.88
CA GLN A 186 45.44 -3.87 28.04
C GLN A 186 43.97 -3.71 28.44
N PRO A 187 43.51 -2.49 28.79
CA PRO A 187 42.09 -2.25 29.00
C PRO A 187 41.34 -2.65 27.72
N ALA A 188 40.16 -3.23 27.90
CA ALA A 188 39.20 -3.48 26.82
C ALA A 188 38.71 -2.14 26.27
N ASP A 189 39.57 -1.42 25.55
CA ASP A 189 39.21 -0.17 24.89
C ASP A 189 38.36 -0.51 23.67
N SER A 190 37.16 0.08 23.69
CA SER A 190 36.04 -0.07 22.77
C SER A 190 35.26 -1.38 22.88
N ILE A 191 34.21 -1.36 23.71
CA ILE A 191 32.96 -2.05 23.36
C ILE A 191 32.54 -1.46 22.01
N LYS A 192 32.94 -2.09 20.91
CA LYS A 192 32.40 -1.77 19.60
C LYS A 192 31.00 -2.38 19.58
N GLU A 193 29.99 -1.56 19.82
CA GLU A 193 28.61 -1.92 19.51
C GLU A 193 28.55 -2.20 18.01
N GLN A 194 28.42 -3.47 17.63
CA GLN A 194 28.22 -3.83 16.23
C GLN A 194 26.72 -4.00 16.00
N ARG A 195 26.12 -3.02 15.34
CA ARG A 195 24.75 -3.11 14.84
C ARG A 195 24.71 -4.16 13.73
N VAL A 196 23.91 -5.21 13.93
CA VAL A 196 23.67 -6.22 12.90
C VAL A 196 22.34 -5.90 12.25
N GLU A 197 22.37 -5.47 10.98
CA GLU A 197 21.15 -5.24 10.20
C GLU A 197 20.42 -6.57 9.97
N LYS A 198 19.25 -6.70 10.58
CA LYS A 198 18.32 -7.80 10.31
C LYS A 198 17.58 -7.55 9.00
N SER A 199 17.68 -8.53 8.10
CA SER A 199 17.01 -8.54 6.80
C SER A 199 16.06 -9.73 6.65
N ASP A 200 15.71 -10.40 7.76
CA ASP A 200 14.74 -11.49 7.73
C ASP A 200 13.32 -10.97 7.38
N PRO A 201 12.50 -11.77 6.68
CA PRO A 201 11.20 -11.31 6.20
C PRO A 201 10.23 -10.88 7.30
N GLU A 202 10.27 -11.50 8.47
CA GLU A 202 9.38 -11.17 9.59
C GLU A 202 9.69 -9.79 10.17
N THR A 203 10.98 -9.51 10.38
CA THR A 203 11.45 -8.18 10.82
C THR A 203 11.15 -7.11 9.78
N LEU A 204 11.40 -7.36 8.50
CA LEU A 204 11.08 -6.43 7.42
C LEU A 204 9.57 -6.15 7.34
N LEU A 205 8.74 -7.19 7.41
CA LEU A 205 7.28 -7.04 7.38
C LEU A 205 6.79 -6.21 8.56
N LYS A 206 7.36 -6.43 9.75
CA LYS A 206 7.07 -5.63 10.94
C LYS A 206 7.45 -4.16 10.74
N CYS A 207 8.67 -3.87 10.31
CA CYS A 207 9.13 -2.51 10.05
C CYS A 207 8.29 -1.80 8.97
N LEU A 208 7.99 -2.48 7.87
CA LEU A 208 7.13 -1.94 6.81
C LEU A 208 5.71 -1.70 7.30
N THR A 209 5.14 -2.58 8.13
CA THR A 209 3.80 -2.37 8.70
C THR A 209 3.78 -1.12 9.59
N MET A 210 4.84 -0.88 10.37
CA MET A 210 4.99 0.35 11.16
C MET A 210 5.09 1.58 10.26
N CYS A 211 5.88 1.52 9.18
CA CYS A 211 5.95 2.59 8.18
C CYS A 211 4.60 2.87 7.53
N ALA A 212 3.89 1.84 7.06
CA ALA A 212 2.59 1.98 6.41
C ALA A 212 1.62 2.75 7.30
N GLU A 213 1.56 2.39 8.58
CA GLU A 213 0.65 3.02 9.53
C GLU A 213 1.08 4.46 9.86
N LEU A 214 2.39 4.72 9.96
CA LEU A 214 2.90 6.09 10.08
C LEU A 214 2.44 6.97 8.90
N PHE A 215 2.65 6.53 7.66
CA PHE A 215 2.28 7.33 6.48
C PHE A 215 0.77 7.55 6.37
N LYS A 216 -0.07 6.62 6.83
CA LYS A 216 -1.53 6.80 6.82
C LYS A 216 -2.02 7.88 7.78
N GLN A 217 -1.31 8.10 8.89
CA GLN A 217 -1.77 8.99 9.97
C GLN A 217 -1.17 10.39 9.92
N ILE A 218 -0.03 10.56 9.27
CA ILE A 218 0.57 11.87 9.06
C ILE A 218 -0.28 12.66 8.06
N ASN A 219 -0.44 13.96 8.30
CA ASN A 219 -1.17 14.83 7.40
C ASN A 219 -0.43 14.99 6.07
N ILE A 220 -1.10 14.63 4.98
CA ILE A 220 -0.59 14.77 3.60
C ILE A 220 -0.09 16.18 3.29
N LYS A 221 -0.70 17.22 3.88
CA LYS A 221 -0.31 18.63 3.65
C LYS A 221 1.09 18.99 4.17
N ARG A 222 1.65 18.19 5.10
CA ARG A 222 3.00 18.42 5.63
C ARG A 222 4.08 18.16 4.58
N GLY A 223 3.82 17.21 3.68
CA GLY A 223 4.82 16.69 2.77
C GLY A 223 5.86 15.80 3.45
N ILE A 224 6.87 15.43 2.67
CA ILE A 224 7.92 14.49 3.07
C ILE A 224 9.05 15.25 3.76
N CYS A 225 9.40 14.83 4.98
CA CYS A 225 10.59 15.33 5.66
C CYS A 225 11.79 14.38 5.49
N PRO A 226 13.03 14.82 5.82
CA PRO A 226 14.23 14.03 5.62
C PRO A 226 14.19 12.64 6.28
N THR A 227 13.62 12.52 7.49
CA THR A 227 13.46 11.23 8.18
C THR A 227 12.54 10.27 7.42
N MET A 228 11.44 10.78 6.85
CA MET A 228 10.54 9.96 6.02
C MET A 228 11.24 9.53 4.73
N ASN A 229 12.00 10.43 4.10
CA ASN A 229 12.76 10.10 2.90
C ASN A 229 13.83 9.03 3.18
N ALA A 230 14.52 9.12 4.32
CA ALA A 230 15.46 8.10 4.76
C ALA A 230 14.79 6.73 4.94
N LEU A 231 13.57 6.67 5.49
CA LEU A 231 12.79 5.42 5.58
C LEU A 231 12.40 4.89 4.19
N ILE A 232 12.03 5.77 3.26
CA ILE A 232 11.70 5.40 1.88
C ILE A 232 12.92 4.77 1.19
N GLU A 233 14.06 5.43 1.24
CA GLU A 233 15.28 4.99 0.57
C GLU A 233 15.92 3.75 1.21
N SER A 234 15.96 3.68 2.54
CA SER A 234 16.68 2.61 3.26
C SER A 234 15.85 1.35 3.52
N LEU A 235 14.52 1.45 3.53
CA LEU A 235 13.61 0.34 3.87
C LEU A 235 12.60 0.04 2.76
N ILE A 236 11.85 1.04 2.28
CA ILE A 236 10.74 0.78 1.34
C ILE A 236 11.26 0.35 -0.03
N LEU A 237 12.11 1.15 -0.68
CA LEU A 237 12.58 0.88 -2.04
C LEU A 237 13.31 -0.47 -2.17
N PRO A 238 14.23 -0.86 -1.26
CA PRO A 238 14.85 -2.18 -1.31
C PRO A 238 13.83 -3.32 -1.13
N SER A 239 12.77 -3.09 -0.35
CA SER A 239 11.76 -4.10 -0.05
C SER A 239 10.79 -4.36 -1.21
N VAL A 240 10.66 -3.44 -2.16
CA VAL A 240 9.84 -3.64 -3.37
C VAL A 240 10.39 -4.77 -4.24
N SER A 241 11.71 -4.97 -4.25
CA SER A 241 12.37 -6.04 -5.03
C SER A 241 12.65 -7.30 -4.21
N ASN A 242 12.05 -7.43 -3.02
CA ASN A 242 12.31 -8.55 -2.12
C ASN A 242 11.80 -9.89 -2.71
N PRO A 243 12.48 -11.02 -2.47
CA PRO A 243 11.99 -12.34 -2.91
C PRO A 243 10.69 -12.76 -2.21
N ASN A 244 10.42 -12.29 -0.99
CA ASN A 244 9.21 -12.64 -0.25
C ASN A 244 8.00 -11.79 -0.70
N PRO A 245 6.91 -12.39 -1.22
CA PRO A 245 5.74 -11.66 -1.70
C PRO A 245 5.03 -10.82 -0.63
N ALA A 246 5.02 -11.28 0.63
CA ALA A 246 4.39 -10.54 1.72
C ALA A 246 5.15 -9.23 2.03
N VAL A 247 6.48 -9.28 1.96
CA VAL A 247 7.35 -8.10 2.13
C VAL A 247 7.18 -7.15 0.95
N ARG A 248 7.20 -7.65 -0.30
CA ARG A 248 6.90 -6.83 -1.49
C ARG A 248 5.55 -6.15 -1.39
N ASN A 249 4.51 -6.89 -1.04
CA ASN A 249 3.15 -6.36 -0.91
C ASN A 249 3.08 -5.19 0.08
N MET A 250 3.67 -5.36 1.27
CA MET A 250 3.68 -4.28 2.26
C MET A 250 4.54 -3.09 1.80
N ALA A 251 5.67 -3.34 1.12
CA ALA A 251 6.49 -2.28 0.56
C ALA A 251 5.74 -1.45 -0.49
N VAL A 252 4.95 -2.09 -1.37
CA VAL A 252 4.09 -1.42 -2.35
C VAL A 252 3.02 -0.57 -1.65
N ILE A 253 2.39 -1.08 -0.59
CA ILE A 253 1.43 -0.30 0.21
C ILE A 253 2.11 0.93 0.85
N CYS A 254 3.30 0.76 1.43
CA CYS A 254 4.07 1.87 1.98
C CYS A 254 4.44 2.89 0.91
N LEU A 255 4.94 2.44 -0.24
CA LEU A 255 5.34 3.31 -1.34
C LEU A 255 4.14 4.10 -1.89
N GLY A 256 3.01 3.42 -2.10
CA GLY A 256 1.77 4.04 -2.56
C GLY A 256 1.23 5.08 -1.59
N THR A 257 1.27 4.78 -0.29
CA THR A 257 0.83 5.70 0.77
C THR A 257 1.80 6.88 0.91
N ALA A 258 3.11 6.63 0.89
CA ALA A 258 4.13 7.67 0.95
C ALA A 258 4.04 8.62 -0.27
N ALA A 259 3.76 8.10 -1.46
CA ALA A 259 3.57 8.90 -2.67
C ALA A 259 2.41 9.89 -2.56
N LEU A 260 1.39 9.66 -1.71
CA LEU A 260 0.31 10.62 -1.48
C LEU A 260 0.80 11.91 -0.81
N HIS A 261 1.94 11.87 -0.09
CA HIS A 261 2.49 13.03 0.61
C HIS A 261 3.24 14.00 -0.32
N SER A 262 3.63 13.59 -1.52
CA SER A 262 4.37 14.46 -2.44
C SER A 262 4.10 14.10 -3.90
N LYS A 263 3.67 15.10 -4.68
CA LYS A 263 3.48 14.96 -6.13
C LYS A 263 4.79 14.58 -6.84
N ASP A 264 5.92 15.07 -6.36
CA ASP A 264 7.24 14.72 -6.93
C ASP A 264 7.58 13.24 -6.69
N LEU A 265 7.27 12.74 -5.49
CA LEU A 265 7.47 11.32 -5.16
C LEU A 265 6.52 10.44 -5.98
N ALA A 266 5.25 10.84 -6.10
CA ALA A 266 4.29 10.17 -6.96
C ALA A 266 4.78 10.09 -8.41
N ASN A 267 5.29 11.19 -8.97
CA ASN A 267 5.86 11.24 -10.31
C ASN A 267 7.06 10.33 -10.49
N THR A 268 7.95 10.30 -9.50
CA THR A 268 9.18 9.49 -9.55
C THR A 268 8.87 7.99 -9.55
N HIS A 269 7.84 7.57 -8.82
CA HIS A 269 7.52 6.15 -8.65
C HIS A 269 6.27 5.68 -9.42
N LEU A 270 5.61 6.55 -10.19
CA LEU A 270 4.41 6.19 -10.96
C LEU A 270 4.68 5.03 -11.94
N VAL A 271 5.78 5.11 -12.69
CA VAL A 271 6.16 4.06 -13.66
C VAL A 271 6.42 2.74 -12.96
N LEU A 272 7.06 2.77 -11.79
CA LEU A 272 7.30 1.58 -10.98
C LEU A 272 5.97 0.96 -10.52
N LEU A 273 5.03 1.76 -10.01
CA LEU A 273 3.70 1.27 -9.63
C LEU A 273 2.95 0.67 -10.83
N LEU A 274 3.04 1.28 -12.02
CA LEU A 274 2.43 0.73 -13.24
C LEU A 274 3.02 -0.63 -13.62
N GLN A 275 4.34 -0.78 -13.55
CA GLN A 275 5.02 -2.05 -13.82
C GLN A 275 4.60 -3.15 -12.83
N ILE A 276 4.57 -2.83 -11.54
CA ILE A 276 4.16 -3.78 -10.49
C ILE A 276 2.71 -4.22 -10.71
N THR A 277 1.83 -3.28 -11.09
CA THR A 277 0.41 -3.57 -11.35
C THR A 277 0.22 -4.54 -12.52
N GLN A 278 1.13 -4.56 -13.50
CA GLN A 278 1.05 -5.44 -14.66
C GLN A 278 1.73 -6.80 -14.45
N LEU A 279 2.87 -6.83 -13.74
CA LEU A 279 3.81 -7.96 -13.80
C LEU A 279 3.90 -8.81 -12.53
N ASP A 280 3.46 -8.32 -11.36
CA ASP A 280 3.67 -9.02 -10.08
C ASP A 280 2.56 -10.05 -9.78
N GLU A 281 2.58 -10.68 -8.60
CA GLU A 281 1.56 -11.61 -8.15
C GLU A 281 0.20 -10.91 -7.93
N PRO A 282 -0.94 -11.61 -8.09
CA PRO A 282 -2.28 -11.02 -8.03
C PRO A 282 -2.53 -10.08 -6.84
N LYS A 283 -2.13 -10.50 -5.63
CA LYS A 283 -2.31 -9.71 -4.40
C LYS A 283 -1.53 -8.39 -4.44
N ILE A 284 -0.29 -8.44 -4.93
CA ILE A 284 0.59 -7.26 -5.03
C ILE A 284 0.09 -6.33 -6.13
N ARG A 285 -0.37 -6.88 -7.25
CA ARG A 285 -1.01 -6.12 -8.34
C ARG A 285 -2.22 -5.34 -7.85
N ILE A 286 -3.07 -5.95 -7.02
CA ILE A 286 -4.23 -5.28 -6.41
C ILE A 286 -3.79 -4.14 -5.49
N SER A 287 -2.78 -4.35 -4.64
CA SER A 287 -2.21 -3.29 -3.80
C SER A 287 -1.62 -2.14 -4.61
N ALA A 288 -0.91 -2.44 -5.71
CA ALA A 288 -0.36 -1.44 -6.61
C ALA A 288 -1.47 -0.67 -7.37
N LEU A 289 -2.52 -1.37 -7.79
CA LEU A 289 -3.68 -0.77 -8.45
C LEU A 289 -4.40 0.21 -7.52
N ARG A 290 -4.63 -0.16 -6.26
CA ARG A 290 -5.23 0.74 -5.26
C ARG A 290 -4.38 1.99 -5.06
N ALA A 291 -3.07 1.80 -4.89
CA ALA A 291 -2.13 2.92 -4.79
C ALA A 291 -2.20 3.83 -6.03
N LEU A 292 -2.25 3.26 -7.23
CA LEU A 292 -2.37 4.02 -8.48
C LEU A 292 -3.69 4.81 -8.53
N ILE A 293 -4.82 4.18 -8.22
CA ILE A 293 -6.13 4.85 -8.20
C ILE A 293 -6.13 6.01 -7.20
N ASP A 294 -5.58 5.81 -6.01
CA ASP A 294 -5.48 6.87 -4.99
C ASP A 294 -4.63 8.06 -5.49
N GLN A 295 -3.52 7.78 -6.18
CA GLN A 295 -2.72 8.82 -6.83
C GLN A 295 -3.50 9.59 -7.90
N LEU A 296 -4.26 8.89 -8.76
CA LEU A 296 -5.08 9.50 -9.80
C LEU A 296 -6.25 10.32 -9.19
N LEU A 297 -6.82 9.86 -8.08
CA LEU A 297 -7.86 10.57 -7.34
C LEU A 297 -7.35 11.85 -6.68
N LEU A 298 -6.12 11.84 -6.15
CA LEU A 298 -5.51 13.00 -5.50
C LEU A 298 -4.95 14.00 -6.52
N ASN A 299 -4.09 13.52 -7.41
CA ASN A 299 -3.28 14.34 -8.32
C ASN A 299 -3.92 14.54 -9.71
N GLY A 300 -4.95 13.78 -10.07
CA GLY A 300 -5.55 13.77 -11.40
C GLY A 300 -4.79 12.88 -12.40
N LEU A 301 -5.19 12.88 -13.67
CA LEU A 301 -4.49 12.13 -14.75
C LEU A 301 -3.16 12.79 -15.17
N ASN A 302 -2.99 14.06 -14.82
CA ASN A 302 -1.90 14.92 -15.26
C ASN A 302 -0.68 14.88 -14.31
N ILE A 303 -0.47 13.76 -13.61
CA ILE A 303 0.54 13.67 -12.54
C ILE A 303 1.91 14.09 -13.08
N LEU A 304 2.27 13.59 -14.28
CA LEU A 304 3.55 13.82 -14.96
C LEU A 304 3.72 15.23 -15.59
N GLN A 305 2.69 16.07 -15.62
CA GLN A 305 2.71 17.34 -16.38
C GLN A 305 3.53 18.46 -15.72
N ASP A 306 3.83 18.39 -14.43
CA ASP A 306 4.46 19.49 -13.67
C ASP A 306 5.95 19.26 -13.35
N LYS A 307 6.74 18.67 -14.25
CA LYS A 307 8.20 18.87 -14.15
C LYS A 307 8.51 20.30 -14.57
N SER A 308 8.44 21.23 -13.63
CA SER A 308 8.95 22.59 -13.80
C SER A 308 10.39 22.50 -14.32
N ALA A 309 10.61 23.00 -15.54
CA ALA A 309 11.97 23.22 -16.04
C ALA A 309 12.74 24.05 -15.01
N PRO A 310 14.01 23.73 -14.69
CA PRO A 310 14.84 24.60 -13.89
C PRO A 310 14.93 25.96 -14.57
N ILE A 311 14.53 27.00 -13.84
CA ILE A 311 14.71 28.39 -14.25
C ILE A 311 16.21 28.67 -14.26
N SER A 312 16.85 28.42 -15.40
CA SER A 312 18.18 28.94 -15.72
C SER A 312 17.99 30.31 -16.36
N GLN A 313 18.02 31.35 -15.54
CA GLN A 313 18.17 32.73 -15.99
C GLN A 313 19.62 32.95 -16.43
N ALA A 314 19.85 33.16 -17.72
CA ALA A 314 20.87 34.07 -18.26
C ALA A 314 20.56 34.42 -19.73
N PRO A 315 20.96 35.61 -20.21
CA PRO A 315 20.20 36.36 -21.22
C PRO A 315 20.76 36.32 -22.66
N ASP A 316 19.87 36.67 -23.58
CA ASP A 316 20.07 37.28 -24.92
C ASP A 316 20.90 36.55 -25.99
N SER A 317 20.19 35.93 -26.95
CA SER A 317 20.49 36.04 -28.40
C SER A 317 19.24 35.69 -29.22
N PRO A 318 18.84 36.48 -30.23
CA PRO A 318 17.77 36.10 -31.14
C PRO A 318 18.37 35.56 -32.43
N ASP A 319 18.44 34.24 -32.61
CA ASP A 319 18.31 33.68 -33.97
C ASP A 319 18.15 32.15 -33.99
N ASN A 320 17.22 31.72 -34.85
CA ASN A 320 17.04 30.38 -35.42
C ASN A 320 16.87 29.17 -34.48
N SER A 321 15.65 28.59 -34.49
CA SER A 321 15.48 27.15 -34.78
C SER A 321 14.01 26.72 -34.80
N ASN A 322 13.69 25.88 -35.79
CA ASN A 322 12.55 24.96 -35.78
C ASN A 322 12.51 24.18 -34.45
N GLY A 323 11.49 24.45 -33.62
CA GLY A 323 11.16 23.62 -32.46
C GLY A 323 10.12 22.58 -32.85
N GLN A 324 10.49 21.31 -32.79
CA GLN A 324 9.60 20.17 -32.98
C GLN A 324 8.58 20.05 -31.82
N PRO A 325 7.36 19.56 -32.06
CA PRO A 325 6.38 19.24 -31.01
C PRO A 325 6.61 17.82 -30.45
N GLU A 326 7.77 17.54 -29.85
CA GLU A 326 8.07 16.18 -29.34
C GLU A 326 7.54 15.91 -27.91
N GLN A 327 7.31 16.93 -27.08
CA GLN A 327 6.84 16.73 -25.69
C GLN A 327 5.33 16.43 -25.56
N GLN A 328 4.47 17.08 -26.34
CA GLN A 328 3.00 16.85 -26.28
C GLN A 328 2.59 15.42 -26.69
N THR A 329 3.39 14.76 -27.54
CA THR A 329 3.06 13.45 -28.10
C THR A 329 3.29 12.31 -27.10
N GLU A 330 4.30 12.41 -26.23
CA GLU A 330 4.57 11.40 -25.20
C GLU A 330 3.58 11.50 -24.02
N GLU A 331 3.06 12.70 -23.74
CA GLU A 331 2.19 12.98 -22.60
C GLU A 331 0.80 12.36 -22.73
N GLU A 332 0.13 12.58 -23.87
CA GLU A 332 -1.13 11.89 -24.19
C GLU A 332 -0.95 10.37 -24.22
N SER A 333 0.23 9.91 -24.62
CA SER A 333 0.54 8.47 -24.68
C SER A 333 0.53 7.80 -23.30
N THR A 334 0.98 8.48 -22.24
CA THR A 334 1.00 7.92 -20.88
C THR A 334 -0.39 7.80 -20.28
N VAL A 335 -1.22 8.85 -20.41
CA VAL A 335 -2.61 8.83 -19.95
C VAL A 335 -3.40 7.76 -20.73
N GLN A 336 -3.21 7.70 -22.05
CA GLN A 336 -3.85 6.69 -22.89
C GLN A 336 -3.39 5.28 -22.51
N SER A 337 -2.11 5.09 -22.15
CA SER A 337 -1.58 3.82 -21.65
C SER A 337 -2.22 3.40 -20.33
N ILE A 338 -2.36 4.33 -19.37
CA ILE A 338 -3.04 4.07 -18.09
C ILE A 338 -4.50 3.70 -18.33
N LEU A 339 -5.23 4.46 -19.15
CA LEU A 339 -6.63 4.18 -19.46
C LEU A 339 -6.79 2.85 -20.21
N LYS A 340 -5.86 2.52 -21.12
CA LYS A 340 -5.84 1.22 -21.81
C LYS A 340 -5.59 0.07 -20.84
N MET A 341 -4.65 0.22 -19.91
CA MET A 341 -4.36 -0.78 -18.89
C MET A 341 -5.55 -1.00 -17.94
N LEU A 342 -6.14 0.08 -17.42
CA LEU A 342 -7.36 0.00 -16.60
C LEU A 342 -8.52 -0.59 -17.40
N SER A 343 -8.56 -0.28 -18.70
CA SER A 343 -9.51 -0.92 -19.59
C SER A 343 -9.26 -2.43 -19.58
N GLU A 344 -8.09 -2.93 -19.96
CA GLU A 344 -7.77 -4.37 -20.00
C GLU A 344 -8.08 -5.12 -18.68
N PHE A 345 -7.89 -4.49 -17.51
CA PHE A 345 -8.20 -5.13 -16.22
C PHE A 345 -9.69 -5.35 -15.94
N LEU A 346 -10.60 -4.62 -16.59
CA LEU A 346 -12.04 -4.91 -16.49
C LEU A 346 -12.40 -6.27 -17.12
N ASP A 347 -11.57 -6.79 -18.03
CA ASP A 347 -11.73 -8.12 -18.64
C ASP A 347 -10.86 -9.20 -17.95
N SER A 348 -10.24 -8.87 -16.81
CA SER A 348 -9.38 -9.82 -16.09
C SER A 348 -10.18 -11.00 -15.56
N GLU A 349 -9.61 -12.21 -15.62
CA GLU A 349 -10.16 -13.40 -14.98
C GLU A 349 -10.14 -13.32 -13.44
N ILE A 350 -9.22 -12.52 -12.88
CA ILE A 350 -9.07 -12.33 -11.44
C ILE A 350 -10.19 -11.41 -10.93
N CYS A 351 -11.18 -11.99 -10.25
CA CYS A 351 -12.34 -11.28 -9.69
C CYS A 351 -11.97 -10.03 -8.89
N GLU A 352 -11.00 -10.14 -7.97
CA GLU A 352 -10.58 -9.02 -7.13
C GLU A 352 -9.97 -7.88 -7.97
N LEU A 353 -9.13 -8.20 -8.97
CA LEU A 353 -8.51 -7.18 -9.83
C LEU A 353 -9.56 -6.45 -10.67
N ARG A 354 -10.50 -7.21 -11.25
CA ARG A 354 -11.64 -6.68 -12.01
C ARG A 354 -12.51 -5.76 -11.16
N THR A 355 -12.84 -6.18 -9.93
CA THR A 355 -13.65 -5.42 -8.97
C THR A 355 -12.97 -4.12 -8.55
N GLU A 356 -11.68 -4.17 -8.19
CA GLU A 356 -10.91 -2.98 -7.78
C GLU A 356 -10.76 -1.99 -8.94
N THR A 357 -10.60 -2.48 -10.16
CA THR A 357 -10.55 -1.64 -11.36
C THR A 357 -11.89 -0.95 -11.62
N ALA A 358 -13.00 -1.70 -11.57
CA ALA A 358 -14.34 -1.17 -11.78
C ALA A 358 -14.70 -0.11 -10.72
N GLU A 359 -14.41 -0.40 -9.45
CA GLU A 359 -14.58 0.54 -8.35
C GLU A 359 -13.69 1.78 -8.51
N GLY A 360 -12.43 1.60 -8.91
CA GLY A 360 -11.50 2.70 -9.16
C GLY A 360 -11.96 3.64 -10.26
N LEU A 361 -12.38 3.09 -11.40
CA LEU A 361 -12.95 3.86 -12.50
C LEU A 361 -14.24 4.59 -12.08
N ALA A 362 -15.12 3.93 -11.35
CA ALA A 362 -16.33 4.55 -10.80
C ALA A 362 -15.99 5.76 -9.91
N LYS A 363 -15.00 5.65 -9.00
CA LYS A 363 -14.55 6.77 -8.18
C LYS A 363 -13.96 7.91 -9.02
N LEU A 364 -13.10 7.59 -9.98
CA LEU A 364 -12.47 8.58 -10.86
C LEU A 364 -13.50 9.35 -11.69
N MET A 365 -14.52 8.65 -12.21
CA MET A 365 -15.63 9.29 -12.93
C MET A 365 -16.50 10.12 -11.99
N TYR A 366 -16.89 9.59 -10.83
CA TYR A 366 -17.72 10.29 -9.85
C TYR A 366 -17.07 11.58 -9.33
N CYS A 367 -15.75 11.56 -9.09
CA CYS A 367 -14.99 12.73 -8.66
C CYS A 367 -14.62 13.69 -9.82
N GLY A 368 -15.10 13.46 -11.05
CA GLY A 368 -14.85 14.32 -12.19
C GLY A 368 -13.40 14.31 -12.70
N ARG A 369 -12.62 13.26 -12.37
CA ARG A 369 -11.25 13.09 -12.86
C ARG A 369 -11.20 12.47 -14.25
N ILE A 370 -12.22 11.68 -14.61
CA ILE A 370 -12.37 11.04 -15.92
C ILE A 370 -13.79 11.30 -16.43
N LEU A 371 -13.90 11.77 -17.67
CA LEU A 371 -15.17 11.83 -18.41
C LEU A 371 -15.00 11.02 -19.68
N SER A 372 -15.58 9.82 -19.73
CA SER A 372 -15.43 8.92 -20.89
C SER A 372 -16.70 8.08 -21.10
N PRO A 373 -17.51 8.40 -22.11
CA PRO A 373 -18.68 7.60 -22.47
C PRO A 373 -18.32 6.17 -22.84
N LYS A 374 -17.12 5.94 -23.40
CA LYS A 374 -16.63 4.61 -23.75
C LYS A 374 -16.39 3.74 -22.52
N LEU A 375 -15.78 4.30 -21.46
CA LEU A 375 -15.57 3.59 -20.21
C LEU A 375 -16.89 3.36 -19.48
N LEU A 376 -17.79 4.34 -19.49
CA LEU A 376 -19.12 4.20 -18.90
C LEU A 376 -19.92 3.08 -19.56
N SER A 377 -19.94 3.05 -20.90
CA SER A 377 -20.56 1.98 -21.69
C SER A 377 -20.02 0.61 -21.25
N ARG A 378 -18.70 0.51 -21.09
CA ARG A 378 -18.04 -0.73 -20.69
C ARG A 378 -18.35 -1.14 -19.24
N LEU A 379 -18.46 -0.19 -18.31
CA LEU A 379 -18.91 -0.46 -16.93
C LEU A 379 -20.37 -0.95 -16.90
N VAL A 380 -21.26 -0.35 -17.70
CA VAL A 380 -22.65 -0.80 -17.81
C VAL A 380 -22.72 -2.22 -18.39
N LEU A 381 -21.98 -2.50 -19.47
CA LEU A 381 -21.89 -3.85 -20.03
C LEU A 381 -21.35 -4.86 -19.01
N LEU A 382 -20.32 -4.47 -18.25
CA LEU A 382 -19.73 -5.32 -17.21
C LEU A 382 -20.72 -5.62 -16.07
N TRP A 383 -21.57 -4.64 -15.72
CA TRP A 383 -22.60 -4.80 -14.70
C TRP A 383 -23.68 -5.81 -15.10
N TYR A 384 -24.09 -5.80 -16.38
CA TYR A 384 -25.07 -6.76 -16.92
C TYR A 384 -24.48 -8.09 -17.36
N ASN A 385 -23.16 -8.19 -17.53
CA ASN A 385 -22.51 -9.40 -18.00
C ASN A 385 -22.77 -10.57 -17.02
N PRO A 386 -23.28 -11.72 -17.48
CA PRO A 386 -23.46 -12.91 -16.65
C PRO A 386 -22.18 -13.37 -15.92
N VAL A 387 -20.99 -13.13 -16.48
CA VAL A 387 -19.71 -13.49 -15.85
C VAL A 387 -19.49 -12.81 -14.49
N THR A 388 -20.13 -11.66 -14.24
CA THR A 388 -20.01 -10.92 -12.98
C THR A 388 -21.15 -11.20 -12.00
N GLU A 389 -21.98 -12.22 -12.24
CA GLU A 389 -23.12 -12.55 -11.38
C GLU A 389 -22.71 -12.86 -9.93
N ASP A 390 -21.64 -13.63 -9.76
CA ASP A 390 -21.08 -13.96 -8.45
C ASP A 390 -20.26 -12.81 -7.84
N ASP A 391 -19.90 -11.78 -8.62
CA ASP A 391 -19.11 -10.64 -8.17
C ASP A 391 -19.98 -9.60 -7.43
N GLN A 392 -20.53 -9.98 -6.28
CA GLN A 392 -21.49 -9.15 -5.54
C GLN A 392 -20.95 -7.75 -5.24
N ARG A 393 -19.68 -7.61 -4.83
CA ARG A 393 -19.08 -6.31 -4.53
C ARG A 393 -19.05 -5.41 -5.77
N LEU A 394 -18.67 -5.96 -6.93
CA LEU A 394 -18.63 -5.24 -8.20
C LEU A 394 -20.04 -4.75 -8.58
N ARG A 395 -21.03 -5.65 -8.56
CA ARG A 395 -22.40 -5.31 -8.96
C ARG A 395 -23.05 -4.28 -8.04
N HIS A 396 -22.85 -4.39 -6.72
CA HIS A 396 -23.35 -3.39 -5.78
C HIS A 396 -22.64 -2.03 -5.97
N CYS A 397 -21.32 -2.03 -6.17
CA CYS A 397 -20.55 -0.81 -6.40
C CYS A 397 -21.05 -0.06 -7.64
N LEU A 398 -21.17 -0.75 -8.78
CA LEU A 398 -21.63 -0.15 -10.04
C LEU A 398 -23.10 0.29 -9.96
N GLY A 399 -23.97 -0.49 -9.31
CA GLY A 399 -25.38 -0.12 -9.13
C GLY A 399 -25.54 1.20 -8.35
N VAL A 400 -24.79 1.37 -7.26
CA VAL A 400 -24.78 2.63 -6.49
C VAL A 400 -24.14 3.76 -7.30
N PHE A 401 -23.00 3.49 -7.94
CA PHE A 401 -22.28 4.47 -8.75
C PHE A 401 -23.16 5.05 -9.87
N LEU A 402 -23.81 4.22 -10.68
CA LEU A 402 -24.60 4.69 -11.83
C LEU A 402 -25.72 5.65 -11.40
N GLN A 403 -26.41 5.33 -10.30
CA GLN A 403 -27.46 6.17 -9.74
C GLN A 403 -26.93 7.49 -9.17
N LEU A 404 -25.81 7.46 -8.43
CA LEU A 404 -25.24 8.68 -7.87
C LEU A 404 -24.58 9.56 -8.94
N TYR A 405 -23.88 8.95 -9.90
CA TYR A 405 -23.15 9.63 -10.96
C TYR A 405 -24.10 10.40 -11.88
N SER A 406 -25.15 9.74 -12.38
CA SER A 406 -26.13 10.35 -13.28
C SER A 406 -26.89 11.52 -12.65
N ARG A 407 -27.23 11.42 -11.36
CA ARG A 407 -28.01 12.46 -10.66
C ARG A 407 -27.18 13.65 -10.19
N ALA A 408 -25.85 13.52 -10.16
CA ALA A 408 -24.96 14.53 -9.62
C ALA A 408 -24.87 15.80 -10.48
N SER A 409 -24.89 15.66 -11.81
CA SER A 409 -24.78 16.80 -12.74
C SER A 409 -25.39 16.48 -14.10
N ARG A 410 -25.79 17.53 -14.83
CA ARG A 410 -26.23 17.41 -16.22
C ARG A 410 -25.13 16.84 -17.13
N THR A 411 -23.89 17.26 -16.92
CA THR A 411 -22.73 16.79 -17.70
C THR A 411 -22.53 15.28 -17.57
N ASN A 412 -22.84 14.71 -16.39
CA ASN A 412 -22.80 13.27 -16.17
C ASN A 412 -23.94 12.56 -16.92
N GLN A 413 -25.15 13.14 -16.96
CA GLN A 413 -26.26 12.59 -17.77
C GLN A 413 -25.95 12.64 -19.27
N GLU A 414 -25.30 13.70 -19.76
CA GLU A 414 -24.81 13.79 -21.14
C GLU A 414 -23.79 12.69 -21.43
N CYS A 415 -22.88 12.38 -20.49
CA CYS A 415 -21.96 11.25 -20.63
C CYS A 415 -22.69 9.89 -20.68
N VAL A 416 -23.74 9.72 -19.87
CA VAL A 416 -24.62 8.53 -19.91
C VAL A 416 -25.31 8.42 -21.28
N GLU A 417 -25.86 9.52 -21.78
CA GLU A 417 -26.57 9.60 -23.07
C GLU A 417 -25.63 9.34 -24.27
N GLU A 418 -24.38 9.84 -24.23
CA GLU A 418 -23.33 9.51 -25.20
C GLU A 418 -22.92 8.04 -25.19
N SER A 419 -23.01 7.38 -24.03
CA SER A 419 -22.69 5.97 -23.91
C SER A 419 -23.83 5.03 -24.33
N PHE A 420 -25.05 5.54 -24.54
CA PHE A 420 -26.23 4.73 -24.89
C PHE A 420 -26.04 3.94 -26.19
N LEU A 421 -25.87 4.61 -27.33
CA LEU A 421 -25.76 3.93 -28.63
C LEU A 421 -24.57 2.96 -28.72
N PRO A 422 -23.35 3.33 -28.25
CA PRO A 422 -22.24 2.37 -28.18
C PRO A 422 -22.56 1.12 -27.37
N THR A 423 -23.28 1.27 -26.25
CA THR A 423 -23.68 0.13 -25.40
C THR A 423 -24.68 -0.76 -26.12
N MET A 424 -25.75 -0.18 -26.67
CA MET A 424 -26.79 -0.93 -27.39
C MET A 424 -26.22 -1.67 -28.60
N ARG A 425 -25.38 -1.00 -29.40
CA ARG A 425 -24.69 -1.64 -30.53
C ARG A 425 -23.79 -2.79 -30.10
N THR A 426 -23.16 -2.70 -28.93
CA THR A 426 -22.32 -3.80 -28.43
C THR A 426 -23.16 -5.02 -28.05
N LEU A 427 -24.35 -4.82 -27.48
CA LEU A 427 -25.30 -5.90 -27.17
C LEU A 427 -25.87 -6.55 -28.43
N PHE A 428 -26.30 -5.75 -29.41
CA PHE A 428 -26.88 -6.30 -30.66
C PHE A 428 -25.85 -7.02 -31.54
N ASN A 429 -24.60 -6.57 -31.53
CA ASN A 429 -23.52 -7.21 -32.28
C ASN A 429 -22.80 -8.33 -31.51
N ALA A 430 -23.24 -8.67 -30.30
CA ALA A 430 -22.62 -9.73 -29.52
C ALA A 430 -22.86 -11.10 -30.18
N PRO A 431 -21.81 -11.90 -30.46
CA PRO A 431 -22.00 -13.24 -31.00
C PRO A 431 -22.64 -14.14 -29.93
N VAL A 432 -23.32 -15.21 -30.37
CA VAL A 432 -23.93 -16.21 -29.47
C VAL A 432 -22.94 -16.90 -28.52
N THR A 433 -21.64 -16.82 -28.81
CA THR A 433 -20.57 -17.34 -27.93
C THR A 433 -20.23 -16.37 -26.80
N SER A 434 -20.65 -15.11 -26.89
CA SER A 434 -20.41 -14.10 -25.87
C SER A 434 -21.50 -14.16 -24.80
N PRO A 435 -21.14 -14.06 -23.51
CA PRO A 435 -22.12 -14.00 -22.42
C PRO A 435 -23.04 -12.76 -22.53
N LEU A 436 -22.63 -11.74 -23.28
CA LEU A 436 -23.49 -10.56 -23.55
C LEU A 436 -24.72 -10.88 -24.40
N SER A 437 -24.76 -12.01 -25.12
CA SER A 437 -25.93 -12.40 -25.91
C SER A 437 -27.13 -12.84 -25.05
N GLU A 438 -26.89 -13.20 -23.78
CA GLU A 438 -27.94 -13.55 -22.82
C GLU A 438 -28.57 -12.32 -22.15
N VAL A 439 -27.97 -11.15 -22.31
CA VAL A 439 -28.41 -9.90 -21.69
C VAL A 439 -29.65 -9.37 -22.40
N ASP A 440 -30.72 -9.12 -21.63
CA ASP A 440 -31.92 -8.46 -22.15
C ASP A 440 -31.66 -6.96 -22.39
N ALA A 441 -31.51 -6.61 -23.67
CA ALA A 441 -31.31 -5.25 -24.14
C ALA A 441 -32.45 -4.28 -23.75
N SER A 442 -33.68 -4.77 -23.50
CA SER A 442 -34.78 -3.93 -23.01
C SER A 442 -34.48 -3.36 -21.63
N ASN A 443 -33.98 -4.20 -20.71
CA ASN A 443 -33.63 -3.76 -19.35
C ASN A 443 -32.49 -2.74 -19.36
N VAL A 444 -31.51 -2.92 -20.25
CA VAL A 444 -30.40 -1.97 -20.40
C VAL A 444 -30.91 -0.62 -20.92
N ALA A 445 -31.79 -0.64 -21.93
CA ALA A 445 -32.41 0.58 -22.44
C ALA A 445 -33.27 1.30 -21.38
N GLU A 446 -34.06 0.56 -20.61
CA GLU A 446 -34.86 1.08 -19.49
C GLU A 446 -33.96 1.75 -18.44
N LEU A 447 -32.84 1.12 -18.08
CA LEU A 447 -31.86 1.73 -17.18
C LEU A 447 -31.34 3.07 -17.73
N PHE A 448 -30.90 3.11 -18.99
CA PHE A 448 -30.37 4.33 -19.57
C PHE A 448 -31.39 5.47 -19.52
N VAL A 449 -32.64 5.18 -19.88
CA VAL A 449 -33.73 6.18 -19.79
C VAL A 449 -33.90 6.66 -18.35
N GLU A 450 -33.94 5.76 -17.36
CA GLU A 450 -34.05 6.15 -15.94
C GLU A 450 -32.87 7.02 -15.48
N LEU A 451 -31.64 6.71 -15.89
CA LEU A 451 -30.45 7.48 -15.53
C LEU A 451 -30.41 8.86 -16.19
N THR A 452 -30.96 9.01 -17.40
CA THR A 452 -30.95 10.28 -18.14
C THR A 452 -32.15 11.18 -17.85
N ARG A 453 -33.07 10.78 -16.97
CA ARG A 453 -34.26 11.57 -16.63
C ARG A 453 -33.89 12.95 -16.11
N PRO A 454 -34.37 14.04 -16.73
CA PRO A 454 -34.16 15.40 -16.22
C PRO A 454 -34.72 15.57 -14.80
N SER A 455 -35.81 14.87 -14.49
CA SER A 455 -36.48 14.86 -13.18
C SER A 455 -35.66 14.20 -12.06
N ALA A 456 -34.66 13.38 -12.40
CA ALA A 456 -33.83 12.67 -11.42
C ALA A 456 -32.64 13.49 -10.90
N LEU A 457 -32.35 14.65 -11.50
CA LEU A 457 -31.25 15.53 -11.09
C LEU A 457 -31.48 16.09 -9.68
N VAL A 458 -30.43 16.09 -8.85
CA VAL A 458 -30.48 16.67 -7.50
C VAL A 458 -30.73 18.18 -7.54
N GLN A 459 -30.16 18.85 -8.53
CA GLN A 459 -30.40 20.26 -8.82
C GLN A 459 -31.00 20.37 -10.23
N PRO A 460 -32.31 20.66 -10.35
CA PRO A 460 -32.93 20.76 -11.66
C PRO A 460 -32.33 21.92 -12.46
N ALA A 461 -32.01 21.65 -13.72
CA ALA A 461 -31.54 22.66 -14.66
C ALA A 461 -32.64 23.70 -14.93
N ALA A 462 -32.25 24.91 -15.37
CA ALA A 462 -33.21 25.94 -15.77
C ALA A 462 -34.15 25.43 -16.89
N ILE A 463 -35.43 25.74 -16.77
CA ILE A 463 -36.56 25.22 -17.57
C ILE A 463 -36.40 25.45 -19.10
N GLN A 464 -35.53 26.36 -19.53
CA GLN A 464 -35.35 26.73 -20.94
C GLN A 464 -34.25 25.97 -21.68
N ALA A 465 -33.56 25.03 -21.04
CA ALA A 465 -32.51 24.25 -21.69
C ALA A 465 -33.07 22.97 -22.34
N VAL A 466 -32.59 22.66 -23.56
CA VAL A 466 -32.82 21.36 -24.21
C VAL A 466 -32.50 20.23 -23.24
N SER A 467 -33.43 19.30 -23.06
CA SER A 467 -33.26 18.19 -22.13
C SER A 467 -32.32 17.13 -22.70
N VAL A 468 -31.72 16.31 -21.84
CA VAL A 468 -30.90 15.16 -22.26
C VAL A 468 -31.75 14.15 -23.05
N HIS A 469 -33.03 14.00 -22.67
CA HIS A 469 -33.98 13.16 -23.38
C HIS A 469 -34.32 13.69 -24.77
N ASP A 470 -34.34 15.01 -24.99
CA ASP A 470 -34.56 15.58 -26.33
C ASP A 470 -33.38 15.20 -27.25
N SER A 471 -32.14 15.29 -26.76
CA SER A 471 -30.94 14.83 -27.49
C SER A 471 -30.98 13.32 -27.77
N LEU A 472 -31.32 12.52 -26.75
CA LEU A 472 -31.41 11.07 -26.88
C LEU A 472 -32.48 10.66 -27.90
N ALA A 473 -33.62 11.36 -27.94
CA ALA A 473 -34.69 11.12 -28.91
C ALA A 473 -34.19 11.34 -30.35
N VAL A 474 -33.49 12.46 -30.61
CA VAL A 474 -32.88 12.75 -31.91
C VAL A 474 -31.88 11.67 -32.31
N ARG A 475 -31.01 11.24 -31.39
CA ARG A 475 -30.02 10.18 -31.66
C ARG A 475 -30.65 8.83 -31.97
N ILE A 476 -31.71 8.46 -31.25
CA ILE A 476 -32.45 7.22 -31.51
C ILE A 476 -33.16 7.28 -32.87
N CYS A 477 -33.81 8.40 -33.21
CA CYS A 477 -34.44 8.59 -34.51
C CYS A 477 -33.43 8.46 -35.66
N ASN A 478 -32.24 9.07 -35.51
CA ASN A 478 -31.17 8.95 -36.49
C ASN A 478 -30.65 7.52 -36.62
N GLU A 479 -30.59 6.76 -35.52
CA GLU A 479 -30.20 5.34 -35.57
C GLU A 479 -31.26 4.48 -36.28
N ILE A 480 -32.55 4.74 -36.05
CA ILE A 480 -33.65 4.07 -36.77
C ILE A 480 -33.56 4.39 -38.27
N LEU A 481 -33.35 5.64 -38.65
CA LEU A 481 -33.24 6.06 -40.06
C LEU A 481 -32.04 5.45 -40.78
N ARG A 482 -30.98 5.09 -40.04
CA ARG A 482 -29.79 4.45 -40.62
C ARG A 482 -30.11 3.06 -41.16
N ASP A 483 -30.92 2.27 -40.45
CA ASP A 483 -31.41 0.97 -40.92
C ASP A 483 -32.79 0.67 -40.30
N VAL A 484 -33.84 1.03 -41.05
CA VAL A 484 -35.24 0.85 -40.64
C VAL A 484 -35.63 -0.64 -40.60
N SER A 485 -34.88 -1.52 -41.24
CA SER A 485 -35.15 -2.96 -41.30
C SER A 485 -34.48 -3.77 -40.19
N ALA A 486 -33.63 -3.13 -39.38
CA ALA A 486 -32.87 -3.81 -38.34
C ALA A 486 -33.80 -4.35 -37.22
N PRO A 487 -33.48 -5.52 -36.63
CA PRO A 487 -34.33 -6.14 -35.61
C PRO A 487 -34.48 -5.26 -34.34
N GLU A 488 -33.48 -4.45 -34.03
CA GLU A 488 -33.46 -3.53 -32.88
C GLU A 488 -34.39 -2.32 -33.00
N VAL A 489 -34.90 -1.99 -34.19
CA VAL A 489 -35.79 -0.83 -34.41
C VAL A 489 -37.00 -0.87 -33.50
N ARG A 490 -37.58 -2.06 -33.26
CA ARG A 490 -38.72 -2.22 -32.34
C ARG A 490 -38.39 -1.77 -30.92
N LEU A 491 -37.20 -2.10 -30.43
CA LEU A 491 -36.74 -1.69 -29.11
C LEU A 491 -36.49 -0.18 -29.09
N TYR A 492 -35.84 0.38 -30.11
CA TYR A 492 -35.66 1.83 -30.20
C TYR A 492 -36.98 2.61 -30.23
N CYS A 493 -38.00 2.14 -30.95
CA CYS A 493 -39.34 2.72 -30.90
C CYS A 493 -39.97 2.63 -29.50
N LYS A 494 -39.79 1.51 -28.79
CA LYS A 494 -40.21 1.35 -27.40
C LYS A 494 -39.49 2.35 -26.49
N THR A 495 -38.18 2.52 -26.66
CA THR A 495 -37.37 3.48 -25.89
C THR A 495 -37.84 4.91 -26.10
N LEU A 496 -38.15 5.32 -27.34
CA LEU A 496 -38.71 6.65 -27.62
C LEU A 496 -40.00 6.93 -26.83
N SER A 497 -40.83 5.92 -26.60
CA SER A 497 -42.07 6.07 -25.82
C SER A 497 -41.85 6.29 -24.32
N TRP A 498 -40.66 5.99 -23.80
CA TRP A 498 -40.30 6.18 -22.40
C TRP A 498 -39.63 7.53 -22.11
N LEU A 499 -39.28 8.30 -23.14
CA LEU A 499 -38.58 9.56 -22.98
C LEU A 499 -39.52 10.69 -22.51
N GLU A 500 -39.09 11.39 -21.47
CA GLU A 500 -39.66 12.68 -21.04
C GLU A 500 -39.24 13.80 -22.02
N ILE A 501 -39.98 13.95 -23.12
CA ILE A 501 -39.72 14.99 -24.13
C ILE A 501 -40.38 16.31 -23.71
N ASN A 502 -39.66 17.41 -23.86
CA ASN A 502 -40.20 18.75 -23.58
C ASN A 502 -41.40 19.05 -24.51
N THR A 503 -42.51 19.56 -23.97
CA THR A 503 -43.71 19.88 -24.77
C THR A 503 -43.73 21.31 -25.32
N GLU A 504 -42.81 22.17 -24.87
CA GLU A 504 -42.75 23.56 -25.32
C GLU A 504 -42.15 23.68 -26.73
N PRO A 505 -42.68 24.54 -27.60
CA PRO A 505 -42.18 24.69 -28.97
C PRO A 505 -40.73 25.19 -28.95
N GLY A 506 -39.82 24.33 -29.40
CA GLY A 506 -38.38 24.60 -29.48
C GLY A 506 -37.75 23.96 -30.72
N PRO A 507 -36.47 24.26 -31.00
CA PRO A 507 -35.76 23.71 -32.16
C PRO A 507 -35.71 22.18 -32.14
N ALA A 508 -35.44 21.57 -30.97
CA ALA A 508 -35.39 20.12 -30.82
C ALA A 508 -36.74 19.43 -31.14
N ASN A 509 -37.86 20.05 -30.77
CA ASN A 509 -39.20 19.52 -31.08
C ASN A 509 -39.54 19.61 -32.57
N SER A 510 -39.12 20.69 -33.23
CA SER A 510 -39.33 20.85 -34.67
C SER A 510 -38.49 19.84 -35.46
N GLU A 511 -37.25 19.61 -35.04
CA GLU A 511 -36.36 18.59 -35.58
C GLU A 511 -36.90 17.18 -35.35
N LEU A 512 -37.33 16.85 -34.13
CA LEU A 512 -37.91 15.54 -33.81
C LEU A 512 -39.17 15.25 -34.64
N GLN A 513 -40.04 16.25 -34.85
CA GLN A 513 -41.21 16.09 -35.72
C GLN A 513 -40.85 15.84 -37.18
N LEU A 514 -39.76 16.42 -37.69
CA LEU A 514 -39.27 16.13 -39.04
C LEU A 514 -38.73 14.71 -39.13
N LEU A 515 -37.87 14.30 -38.19
CA LEU A 515 -37.30 12.95 -38.14
C LEU A 515 -38.38 11.87 -38.03
N LEU A 516 -39.42 12.10 -37.21
CA LEU A 516 -40.55 11.16 -37.10
C LEU A 516 -41.36 11.06 -38.40
N LYS A 517 -41.53 12.17 -39.15
CA LYS A 517 -42.17 12.13 -40.47
C LYS A 517 -41.34 11.33 -41.47
N ASP A 518 -40.03 11.51 -41.47
CA ASP A 518 -39.12 10.77 -42.35
C ASP A 518 -39.13 9.26 -42.03
N ILE A 519 -39.12 8.90 -40.75
CA ILE A 519 -39.27 7.49 -40.32
C ILE A 519 -40.60 6.90 -40.81
N LEU A 520 -41.71 7.64 -40.66
CA LEU A 520 -43.02 7.18 -41.13
C LEU A 520 -43.07 7.01 -42.65
N GLN A 521 -42.41 7.89 -43.41
CA GLN A 521 -42.34 7.79 -44.88
C GLN A 521 -41.52 6.58 -45.35
N VAL A 522 -40.49 6.18 -44.60
CA VAL A 522 -39.67 5.01 -44.95
C VAL A 522 -40.34 3.69 -44.51
N LEU A 523 -41.21 3.73 -43.51
CA LEU A 523 -41.96 2.57 -43.00
C LEU A 523 -43.24 2.26 -43.81
N THR A 524 -43.85 3.26 -44.45
CA THR A 524 -45.00 3.10 -45.39
C THR A 524 -44.53 2.77 -46.79
#